data_AF-A0A9D7DCF0-F1
#
_entry.id   AF-A0A9D7DCF0-F1
#
_cell.length_a   1.000
_cell.length_b   1.000
_cell.length_c   1.000
_cell.angle_alpha   90.00
_cell.angle_beta   90.00
_cell.angle_gamma   90.00
#
_symmetry.space_group_name_H-M   'P 1'
#
loop_
_entity.id
_entity.type
_entity.pdbx_description
1 polymer ?
#
loop_
_entity_poly.entity_id
_entity_poly.type
_entity_poly.pdbx_seq_one_letter_code
_entity_poly.pdbx_strand_id
1 'polypeptide(L)' 'MNKLRLLQGSTAADKAWMAEVRTVFGERDAGMARFHGRATGEPGTRLRELYDLYVKARDAYGTQ' A
#
# COMPACT_ATOMS: atom_id res chain seq x y z
N MET A 1 10.79 9.19 -16.17
CA MET A 1 10.94 8.91 -14.71
C MET A 1 12.13 7.97 -14.52
N ASN A 2 13.04 8.26 -13.58
CA ASN A 2 14.16 7.35 -13.25
C ASN A 2 13.66 6.22 -12.33
N LYS A 3 14.12 4.98 -12.56
CA LYS A 3 13.76 3.78 -11.79
C LYS A 3 13.93 3.95 -10.27
N LEU A 4 14.95 4.69 -9.83
CA LEU A 4 15.16 5.05 -8.42
C LEU A 4 14.00 5.89 -7.84
N ARG A 5 13.48 6.85 -8.61
CA ARG A 5 12.33 7.67 -8.18
C ARG A 5 11.03 6.86 -8.12
N LEU A 6 10.85 5.90 -9.03
CA LEU A 6 9.71 4.99 -8.99
C LEU A 6 9.78 4.04 -7.80
N LEU A 7 10.96 3.51 -7.49
CA LEU A 7 11.19 2.70 -6.30
C LEU A 7 10.90 3.50 -5.01
N GLN A 8 11.38 4.75 -4.93
CA GLN A 8 11.10 5.64 -3.80
C GLN A 8 9.60 5.92 -3.66
N GLY A 9 8.91 6.19 -4.77
CA GLY A 9 7.45 6.39 -4.79
C GLY A 9 6.69 5.15 -4.34
N SER A 10 7.04 3.97 -4.84
CA SER A 10 6.43 2.70 -4.44
C SER A 10 6.69 2.39 -2.97
N THR A 11 7.89 2.69 -2.46
CA THR A 11 8.25 2.48 -1.05
C THR A 11 7.50 3.44 -0.12
N ALA A 12 7.37 4.71 -0.51
CA ALA A 12 6.60 5.69 0.26
C ALA A 12 5.11 5.33 0.32
N ALA A 13 4.54 4.90 -0.81
CA ALA A 13 3.16 4.43 -0.87
C ALA A 13 2.93 3.15 -0.05
N ASP A 14 3.84 2.17 -0.10
CA ASP A 14 3.78 0.96 0.73
C ASP A 14 3.81 1.32 2.23
N LYS A 15 4.68 2.24 2.65
CA LYS A 15 4.74 2.70 4.05
C LYS A 15 3.45 3.39 4.49
N ALA A 16 2.91 4.29 3.68
CA ALA A 16 1.69 5.01 4.00
C ALA A 16 0.49 4.06 4.12
N TRP A 17 0.38 3.12 3.18
CA TRP A 17 -0.63 2.07 3.22
C TRP A 17 -0.47 1.16 4.44
N MET A 18 0.73 0.66 4.72
CA MET A 18 0.99 -0.19 5.89
C MET A 18 0.76 0.52 7.22
N ALA A 19 0.95 1.84 7.30
CA ALA A 19 0.62 2.62 8.48
C ALA A 19 -0.89 2.62 8.73
N GLU A 20 -1.71 2.85 7.70
CA GLU A 20 -3.16 2.78 7.80
C GLU A 20 -3.64 1.36 8.15
N VAL A 21 -3.06 0.33 7.52
CA VAL A 21 -3.34 -1.08 7.86
C VAL A 21 -3.08 -1.35 9.34
N ARG A 22 -1.98 -0.83 9.91
CA ARG A 22 -1.68 -0.95 11.34
C ARG A 22 -2.65 -0.17 12.21
N THR A 23 -3.13 0.98 11.75
CA THR A 23 -4.17 1.75 12.47
C THR A 23 -5.51 1.02 12.47
N VAL A 24 -5.91 0.41 11.36
CA VAL A 24 -7.20 -0.28 11.21
C VAL A 24 -7.22 -1.66 11.89
N PHE A 25 -6.16 -2.44 11.71
CA PHE A 25 -6.11 -3.83 12.18
C PHE A 25 -5.26 -4.02 13.44
N GLY A 26 -4.42 -3.06 13.81
CA GLY A 26 -3.41 -3.22 14.86
C GLY A 26 -2.13 -3.88 14.35
N GLU A 27 -1.02 -3.71 15.08
CA GLU A 27 0.29 -4.22 14.64
C GLU A 27 0.35 -5.75 14.49
N ARG A 28 -0.39 -6.49 15.33
CA ARG A 28 -0.41 -7.95 15.30
C ARG A 28 -1.13 -8.50 14.06
N ASP A 29 -2.24 -7.88 13.68
CA ASP A 29 -3.05 -8.33 12.56
C ASP A 29 -2.69 -7.65 11.24
N ALA A 30 -1.90 -6.57 11.24
CA ALA A 30 -1.50 -5.88 10.01
C ALA A 30 -0.81 -6.79 8.98
N GLY A 31 0.06 -7.70 9.45
CA GLY A 31 0.71 -8.69 8.59
C GLY A 31 -0.29 -9.70 8.01
N MET A 32 -1.24 -10.15 8.84
CA MET A 32 -2.30 -11.07 8.42
C MET A 32 -3.28 -10.39 7.46
N ALA A 33 -3.64 -9.13 7.70
CA ALA A 33 -4.53 -8.36 6.84
C ALA A 33 -3.96 -8.22 5.42
N ARG A 34 -2.63 -8.04 5.30
CA ARG A 34 -1.94 -8.04 4.00
C ARG A 34 -2.01 -9.41 3.33
N PHE A 35 -1.76 -10.49 4.07
CA PHE A 35 -1.75 -11.84 3.53
C PHE A 35 -3.15 -12.34 3.10
N HIS A 36 -4.17 -12.05 3.90
CA HIS A 36 -5.55 -12.45 3.65
C HIS A 36 -6.31 -11.53 2.69
N GLY A 37 -5.65 -10.53 2.08
CA GLY A 37 -6.31 -9.58 1.19
C GLY A 37 -7.38 -8.72 1.88
N ARG A 38 -7.28 -8.52 3.20
CA ARG A 38 -8.12 -7.59 3.99
C ARG A 38 -7.57 -6.17 3.99
N ALA A 39 -6.29 -6.00 3.70
CA ALA A 39 -5.61 -4.72 3.63
C ALA A 39 -5.96 -3.89 2.37
N THR A 40 -6.79 -4.40 1.46
CA THR A 40 -7.35 -3.63 0.33
C THR A 40 -8.28 -2.52 0.78
N GLY A 41 -8.96 -2.69 1.92
CA GLY A 41 -9.97 -1.76 2.41
C GLY A 41 -11.25 -1.74 1.57
N GLU A 42 -12.32 -1.23 2.17
CA GLU A 42 -13.61 -1.05 1.49
C GLU A 42 -13.60 0.22 0.61
N PRO A 43 -14.35 0.25 -0.50
CA PRO A 43 -14.51 1.45 -1.32
C PRO A 43 -14.94 2.67 -0.49
N GLY A 44 -14.28 3.81 -0.68
CA GLY A 44 -14.54 5.04 0.08
C GLY A 44 -13.82 5.12 1.43
N THR A 45 -13.07 4.08 1.82
CA THR A 45 -12.18 4.17 2.99
C THR A 45 -10.80 4.68 2.61
N ARG A 46 -10.15 5.37 3.55
CA ARG A 46 -8.76 5.83 3.43
C ARG A 46 -7.79 4.67 3.14
N LEU A 47 -8.06 3.49 3.71
CA LEU A 47 -7.29 2.28 3.43
C LEU A 47 -7.32 1.90 1.94
N ARG A 48 -8.49 2.00 1.30
CA ARG A 48 -8.64 1.72 -0.11
C ARG A 48 -7.92 2.74 -1.00
N GLU A 49 -8.01 4.02 -0.67
CA GLU A 49 -7.28 5.07 -1.38
C GLU A 49 -5.76 4.84 -1.34
N LEU A 50 -5.23 4.48 -0.16
CA LEU A 50 -3.80 4.20 0.01
C LEU A 50 -3.37 2.92 -0.70
N TYR A 51 -4.21 1.88 -0.70
CA TYR A 51 -3.96 0.68 -1.46
C TYR A 51 -3.89 0.95 -2.97
N ASP A 52 -4.85 1.71 -3.52
CA ASP A 52 -4.89 2.05 -4.94
C ASP A 52 -3.64 2.87 -5.35
N LEU A 53 -3.20 3.80 -4.49
CA LEU A 53 -1.95 4.55 -4.69
C LEU A 53 -0.71 3.65 -4.68
N TYR A 54 -0.66 2.67 -3.76
CA TYR A 54 0.42 1.68 -3.71
C TYR A 54 0.46 0.82 -4.97
N VAL A 55 -0.68 0.29 -5.43
CA VAL A 55 -0.76 -0.52 -6.65
C VAL A 55 -0.28 0.28 -7.85
N LYS A 56 -0.74 1.52 -8.02
CA LYS A 56 -0.31 2.39 -9.11
C LYS A 56 1.20 2.65 -9.10
N ALA A 57 1.78 2.91 -7.92
CA ALA A 57 3.21 3.15 -7.78
C ALA A 57 4.04 1.88 -8.02
N ARG A 58 3.56 0.72 -7.56
CA ARG A 58 4.17 -0.59 -7.78
C ARG A 58 4.16 -0.98 -9.27
N ASP A 59 3.02 -0.81 -9.94
CA ASP A 59 2.88 -1.15 -11.36
C ASP A 59 3.75 -0.26 -12.23
N ALA A 60 3.83 1.04 -11.90
CA ALA A 60 4.74 1.97 -12.58
C ALA A 60 6.22 1.59 -12.43
N TYR A 61 6.62 1.02 -11.28
CA TYR A 61 7.96 0.48 -11.07
C TYR A 61 8.18 -0.86 -11.78
N GLY A 62 7.20 -1.78 -11.72
CA GLY A 62 7.29 -3.12 -12.31
C GLY A 62 7.26 -3.14 -13.84
N THR A 63 6.72 -2.10 -14.45
CA THR A 63 6.63 -1.92 -15.92
C THR A 63 7.92 -1.28 -16.51
N GLN A 64 8.94 -0.97 -15.70
CA GLN A 64 10.21 -0.36 -16.13
C GLN A 64 11.41 -1.30 -16.20
#